data_AF-A0A3M5RBL0-F1
#
_entry.id   AF-A0A3M5RBL0-F1
#
_cell.length_a   1.000
_cell.length_b   1.000
_cell.length_c   1.000
_cell.angle_alpha   90.00
_cell.angle_beta   90.00
_cell.angle_gamma   90.00
#
_symmetry.space_group_name_H-M   'P 1'
#
loop_
_entity.id
_entity.type
_entity.pdbx_description
1 polymer ?
#
loop_
_entity_poly.entity_id
_entity_poly.type
_entity_poly.pdbx_seq_one_letter_code
_entity_poly.pdbx_strand_id
1 'polypeptide(L)'
;MCVSAKGSPSHLSKPTRKHSPVTLEQNYTAILGQLGEDVSREGLLDTPKRAAKAMQYLCRGYAQTLEEVTNGALFSSDASEMVMVKDIELYSLCEHHLLPFIGKAHVAYIPNGKVLGLSKVARIVDMYARRLQI
;
A
#
# COMPACT_ATOMS: atom_id res chain seq x y z
N MET A 1 -7.05 23.09 -15.68
CA MET A 1 -6.60 23.59 -14.37
C MET A 1 -5.27 22.92 -14.03
N CYS A 2 -4.15 23.62 -14.20
CA CYS A 2 -2.84 23.17 -13.73
C CYS A 2 -2.81 23.31 -12.21
N VAL A 3 -2.87 22.20 -11.49
CA VAL A 3 -2.56 22.20 -10.06
C VAL A 3 -1.04 22.18 -9.95
N SER A 4 -0.46 23.34 -9.67
CA SER A 4 0.96 23.47 -9.34
C SER A 4 1.20 22.76 -8.01
N ALA A 5 1.70 21.52 -8.08
CA ALA A 5 2.02 20.72 -6.91
C ALA A 5 3.34 21.21 -6.27
N LYS A 6 3.29 22.37 -5.61
CA LYS A 6 4.23 22.67 -4.52
C LYS A 6 3.76 21.94 -3.27
N GLY A 7 3.91 20.62 -3.27
CA GLY A 7 3.73 19.82 -2.06
C GLY A 7 4.98 19.93 -1.21
N SER A 8 4.85 20.54 -0.03
CA SER A 8 5.79 20.36 1.07
C SER A 8 5.99 18.85 1.34
N PRO A 9 7.16 18.40 1.82
CA PRO A 9 7.33 17.00 2.19
C PRO A 9 6.39 16.74 3.37
N SER A 10 5.22 16.16 3.10
CA SER A 10 4.33 15.69 4.15
C SER A 10 5.13 14.63 4.90
N HIS A 11 5.58 14.97 6.10
CA HIS A 11 6.15 14.05 7.07
C HIS A 11 5.11 12.97 7.38
N LEU A 12 5.02 11.95 6.53
CA LEU A 12 4.37 10.69 6.85
C LEU A 12 5.30 10.00 7.85
N SER A 13 5.17 10.39 9.11
CA SER A 13 5.87 9.75 10.22
C SER A 13 5.54 8.26 10.18
N LYS A 14 6.57 7.42 10.24
CA LYS A 14 6.39 5.97 10.33
C LYS A 14 5.45 5.72 11.52
N PRO A 15 4.33 4.99 11.37
CA PRO A 15 3.48 4.67 12.49
C PRO A 15 4.34 3.96 13.54
N THR A 16 4.51 4.61 14.69
CA THR A 16 5.23 4.03 15.81
C THR A 16 4.40 2.84 16.28
N ARG A 17 4.91 1.62 16.08
CA ARG A 17 4.29 0.42 16.65
C ARG A 17 4.34 0.56 18.18
N LYS A 18 3.29 1.12 18.77
CA LYS A 18 3.02 0.91 20.19
C LYS A 18 2.80 -0.59 20.37
N HIS A 19 3.53 -1.21 21.28
CA HIS A 19 3.30 -2.61 21.61
C HIS A 19 1.90 -2.73 22.22
N SER A 20 0.95 -3.24 21.44
CA SER A 20 -0.34 -3.66 21.95
C SER A 20 -0.13 -4.91 22.82
N PRO A 21 -0.77 -5.01 24.00
CA PRO A 21 -0.71 -6.22 24.81
C PRO A 21 -1.35 -7.43 24.13
N VAL A 22 -2.10 -7.21 23.05
CA VAL A 22 -2.81 -8.23 22.27
C VAL A 22 -2.28 -8.27 20.84
N THR A 23 -2.00 -9.46 20.34
CA THR A 23 -1.51 -9.69 18.97
C THR A 23 -2.65 -9.61 17.95
N LEU A 24 -2.33 -9.37 16.67
CA LEU A 24 -3.34 -9.41 15.60
C LEU A 24 -3.98 -10.80 15.47
N GLU A 25 -3.23 -11.87 15.71
CA GLU A 25 -3.76 -13.24 15.68
C GLU A 25 -4.84 -13.41 16.75
N GLN A 26 -4.60 -12.98 17.98
CA GLN A 26 -5.60 -13.00 19.05
C GLN A 26 -6.85 -12.19 18.69
N ASN A 27 -6.69 -11.03 18.04
CA ASN A 27 -7.83 -10.23 17.58
C ASN A 27 -8.64 -10.98 16.50
N TYR A 28 -7.99 -11.65 15.54
CA TYR A 28 -8.70 -12.44 14.54
C TYR A 28 -9.40 -13.67 15.15
N THR A 29 -8.81 -14.33 16.14
CA THR A 29 -9.49 -15.39 16.90
C THR A 29 -10.75 -14.84 17.57
N ALA A 30 -10.67 -13.66 18.19
CA ALA A 30 -11.80 -13.02 18.84
C ALA A 30 -12.91 -12.63 17.84
N ILE A 31 -12.55 -12.14 16.64
CA ILE A 31 -13.50 -11.86 15.56
C ILE A 31 -14.26 -13.13 15.16
N LEU A 32 -13.54 -14.24 14.90
CA LEU A 32 -14.16 -15.51 14.52
C LEU A 32 -15.14 -16.01 15.59
N GLY A 33 -14.73 -15.98 16.87
CA GLY A 33 -15.61 -16.37 17.97
C GLY A 33 -16.85 -15.48 18.10
N GLN A 34 -16.71 -14.16 17.90
CA GLN A 34 -17.84 -13.22 17.93
C GLN A 34 -18.79 -13.38 16.73
N LEU A 35 -18.32 -13.94 15.61
CA LEU A 35 -19.16 -14.33 14.49
C LEU A 35 -19.91 -15.65 14.73
N GLY A 36 -19.65 -16.35 15.85
CA GLY A 36 -20.25 -17.64 16.18
C GLY A 36 -19.56 -18.85 15.53
N GLU A 37 -18.37 -18.68 14.96
CA GLU A 37 -17.60 -19.78 14.39
C GLU A 37 -16.90 -20.63 15.46
N ASP A 38 -16.79 -21.94 15.20
CA ASP A 38 -15.92 -22.82 15.97
C ASP A 38 -14.46 -22.65 15.55
N VAL A 39 -13.69 -21.91 16.35
CA VAL A 39 -12.26 -21.65 16.09
C VAL A 39 -11.39 -22.91 16.16
N SER A 40 -11.88 -24.02 16.71
CA SER A 40 -11.16 -25.29 16.79
C SER A 40 -11.31 -26.17 15.55
N ARG A 41 -12.22 -25.83 14.63
CA ARG A 41 -12.42 -26.61 13.40
C ARG A 41 -11.17 -26.56 12.52
N GLU A 42 -10.87 -27.68 11.85
CA GLU A 42 -9.66 -27.90 11.06
C GLU A 42 -9.33 -26.71 10.12
N GLY A 43 -10.32 -26.16 9.43
CA GLY A 43 -10.14 -25.04 8.51
C GLY A 43 -9.76 -23.70 9.16
N LEU A 44 -10.06 -23.49 10.45
CA LEU A 44 -9.84 -22.22 11.16
C LEU A 44 -8.65 -22.22 12.10
N LEU A 45 -8.07 -23.37 12.44
CA LEU A 45 -6.94 -23.45 13.37
C LEU A 45 -5.82 -22.45 13.04
N ASP A 46 -5.48 -22.34 11.75
CA ASP A 46 -4.46 -21.42 11.25
C ASP A 46 -5.01 -20.11 10.66
N THR A 47 -6.33 -19.91 10.62
CA THR A 47 -6.93 -18.69 10.06
C THR A 47 -6.45 -17.42 10.77
N PRO A 48 -6.40 -17.33 12.12
CA PRO A 48 -5.92 -16.14 12.79
C PRO A 48 -4.51 -15.71 12.37
N LYS A 49 -3.59 -16.67 12.24
CA LYS A 49 -2.22 -16.46 11.75
C LYS A 49 -2.19 -16.00 10.30
N ARG A 50 -2.96 -16.65 9.42
CA ARG A 50 -3.05 -16.27 8.00
C ARG A 50 -3.63 -14.87 7.84
N ALA A 51 -4.70 -14.55 8.57
CA ALA A 51 -5.38 -13.25 8.53
C ALA A 51 -4.48 -12.13 9.06
N ALA A 52 -3.76 -12.36 10.16
CA ALA A 52 -2.79 -11.39 10.69
C ALA A 52 -1.69 -11.09 9.67
N LYS A 53 -1.09 -12.12 9.06
CA LYS A 53 -0.07 -11.96 8.03
C LYS A 53 -0.60 -11.25 6.79
N ALA A 54 -1.82 -11.57 6.35
CA ALA A 54 -2.47 -10.92 5.23
C ALA A 54 -2.69 -9.43 5.49
N MET A 55 -3.24 -9.06 6.65
CA MET A 55 -3.45 -7.65 7.03
C MET A 55 -2.13 -6.87 7.11
N GLN A 56 -1.09 -7.48 7.68
CA GLN A 56 0.25 -6.86 7.71
C GLN A 56 0.83 -6.65 6.31
N TYR A 57 0.63 -7.60 5.40
CA TYR A 57 1.05 -7.45 4.00
C TYR A 57 0.26 -6.35 3.29
N LEU A 58 -1.06 -6.32 3.48
CA LEU A 58 -1.97 -5.33 2.90
C LEU A 58 -1.70 -3.92 3.43
N CYS A 59 -1.10 -3.78 4.61
CA CYS A 59 -0.72 -2.51 5.23
C CYS A 59 0.80 -2.26 5.24
N ARG A 60 1.60 -3.02 4.48
CA ARG A 60 3.07 -2.90 4.50
C ARG A 60 3.58 -1.55 3.98
N GLY A 61 2.76 -0.85 3.19
CA GLY A 61 3.10 0.43 2.57
C GLY A 61 3.40 1.54 3.56
N TYR A 62 2.93 1.42 4.82
CA TYR A 62 3.26 2.36 5.89
C TYR A 62 4.73 2.28 6.35
N ALA A 63 5.40 1.14 6.15
CA ALA A 63 6.78 0.94 6.58
C ALA A 63 7.81 1.30 5.51
N GLN A 64 7.37 1.52 4.27
CA GLN A 64 8.21 1.80 3.11
C GLN A 64 8.39 3.31 2.92
N THR A 65 9.53 3.72 2.36
CA THR A 65 9.75 5.12 1.94
C THR A 65 9.93 5.25 0.43
N LEU A 66 9.76 6.47 -0.08
CA LEU A 66 9.95 6.75 -1.51
C LEU A 66 11.40 6.49 -1.93
N GLU A 67 12.37 6.80 -1.07
CA GLU A 67 13.79 6.59 -1.32
C GLU A 67 14.10 5.10 -1.53
N GLU A 68 13.59 4.23 -0.65
CA GLU A 68 13.75 2.78 -0.75
C GLU A 68 13.07 2.22 -2.02
N VAL A 69 11.86 2.71 -2.33
CA VAL A 69 11.08 2.24 -3.47
C VAL A 69 11.74 2.64 -4.79
N THR A 70 12.10 3.92 -4.93
CA THR A 70 12.72 4.49 -6.13
C THR A 70 14.15 3.99 -6.31
N ASN A 71 14.90 3.78 -5.22
CA ASN A 71 16.26 3.26 -5.21
C ASN A 71 17.18 3.99 -6.21
N GLY A 72 17.06 5.32 -6.28
CA GLY A 72 17.88 6.15 -7.17
C GLY A 72 17.70 5.90 -8.67
N ALA A 73 16.64 5.20 -9.10
CA ALA A 73 16.39 4.87 -10.51
C ALA A 73 15.85 6.06 -11.32
N LEU A 74 16.60 7.16 -11.28
CA LEU A 74 16.39 8.37 -12.08
C LEU A 74 17.46 8.43 -13.16
N PHE A 75 17.01 8.60 -14.39
CA PHE A 75 17.87 8.59 -15.57
C PHE A 75 17.77 9.92 -16.30
N SER A 76 18.90 10.48 -16.74
CA SER A 76 18.89 11.68 -17.58
C SER A 76 18.15 11.41 -18.88
N SER A 77 17.33 12.37 -19.32
CA SER A 77 16.60 12.25 -20.58
C SER A 77 16.22 13.64 -21.10
N ASP A 78 16.36 13.82 -22.40
CA ASP A 78 15.92 15.02 -23.12
C ASP A 78 14.45 14.91 -23.60
N ALA A 79 13.75 13.84 -23.20
CA ALA A 79 12.35 13.64 -23.56
C ALA A 79 11.47 14.74 -22.95
N SER A 80 10.77 15.47 -23.82
CA SER A 80 9.78 16.49 -23.46
C SER A 80 8.33 16.03 -23.66
N GLU A 81 8.15 14.78 -24.11
CA GLU A 81 6.85 14.15 -24.31
C GLU A 81 6.33 13.47 -23.05
N MET A 82 5.02 13.20 -23.01
CA MET A 82 4.39 12.53 -21.88
C MET A 82 4.85 11.08 -21.76
N VAL A 83 5.32 10.71 -20.57
CA VAL A 83 5.51 9.31 -20.18
C VAL A 83 4.23 8.84 -19.50
N MET A 84 3.63 7.77 -20.01
CA MET A 84 2.43 7.17 -19.44
C MET A 84 2.64 5.69 -19.12
N VAL A 85 2.39 5.32 -17.87
CA VAL A 85 2.30 3.94 -17.41
C VAL A 85 0.85 3.65 -17.07
N LYS A 86 0.22 2.76 -17.84
CA LYS A 86 -1.21 2.43 -17.73
C LYS A 86 -1.42 1.00 -17.24
N ASP A 87 -2.63 0.72 -16.79
CA ASP A 87 -3.09 -0.61 -16.40
C ASP A 87 -2.27 -1.21 -15.24
N ILE A 88 -1.80 -0.35 -14.31
CA ILE A 88 -1.16 -0.82 -13.08
C ILE A 88 -2.26 -1.37 -12.18
N GLU A 89 -2.22 -2.67 -11.88
CA GLU A 89 -3.16 -3.28 -10.93
C GLU A 89 -3.03 -2.63 -9.55
N LEU A 90 -4.17 -2.25 -8.99
CA LEU A 90 -4.26 -1.60 -7.68
C LEU A 90 -5.16 -2.43 -6.78
N TYR A 91 -4.63 -2.79 -5.61
CA TYR A 91 -5.36 -3.45 -4.53
C TYR A 91 -5.12 -2.66 -3.25
N SER A 92 -6.18 -2.12 -2.66
CA SER A 92 -6.11 -1.38 -1.41
C SER A 92 -7.26 -1.76 -0.49
N LEU A 93 -7.29 -1.20 0.72
CA LEU A 93 -8.31 -1.43 1.73
C LEU A 93 -9.02 -0.12 2.03
N CYS A 94 -10.35 -0.12 1.99
CA CYS A 94 -11.15 1.01 2.42
C CYS A 94 -10.99 1.20 3.93
N GLU A 95 -10.58 2.38 4.37
CA GLU A 95 -10.37 2.65 5.79
C GLU A 95 -11.66 2.60 6.62
N HIS A 96 -12.82 2.83 5.99
CA HIS A 96 -14.13 2.83 6.65
C HIS A 96 -14.63 1.42 7.01
N HIS A 97 -14.30 0.42 6.20
CA HIS A 97 -14.89 -0.92 6.30
C HIS A 97 -13.86 -2.05 6.36
N LEU A 98 -12.58 -1.73 6.12
CA LEU A 98 -11.49 -2.69 5.95
C LEU A 98 -11.73 -3.72 4.83
N LEU A 99 -12.62 -3.39 3.89
CA LEU A 99 -12.89 -4.20 2.70
C LEU A 99 -12.02 -3.75 1.53
N PRO A 100 -11.59 -4.68 0.67
CA PRO A 100 -10.77 -4.33 -0.47
C PRO A 100 -11.54 -3.53 -1.51
N PHE A 101 -10.88 -2.53 -2.08
CA PHE A 101 -11.25 -1.97 -3.39
C PHE A 101 -10.13 -2.24 -4.38
N ILE A 102 -10.53 -2.66 -5.57
CA ILE A 102 -9.63 -3.20 -6.60
C ILE A 102 -9.89 -2.43 -7.88
N GLY A 103 -8.81 -2.03 -8.55
CA GLY A 103 -8.92 -1.26 -9.78
C GLY A 103 -7.60 -1.18 -10.53
N LYS A 104 -7.51 -0.14 -11.36
CA LYS A 104 -6.33 0.16 -12.14
C LYS A 104 -5.90 1.60 -11.91
N ALA A 105 -4.60 1.82 -11.78
CA ALA A 105 -4.00 3.13 -11.79
C ALA A 105 -3.35 3.41 -13.14
N HIS A 106 -3.49 4.66 -13.59
CA HIS A 106 -2.81 5.21 -14.75
C HIS A 106 -2.01 6.42 -14.29
N VAL A 107 -0.70 6.40 -14.50
CA VAL A 107 0.20 7.46 -14.09
C VAL A 107 0.83 8.07 -15.33
N ALA A 108 0.73 9.40 -15.44
CA ALA A 108 1.32 10.16 -16.52
C ALA A 108 2.11 11.34 -15.95
N TYR A 109 3.26 11.64 -16.55
CA TYR A 109 4.05 12.81 -16.22
C TYR A 109 4.85 13.27 -17.44
N ILE A 110 5.25 14.55 -17.46
CA ILE A 110 6.17 15.10 -18.45
C ILE A 110 7.55 15.19 -17.79
N PRO A 111 8.59 14.52 -18.31
CA PRO A 111 9.93 14.59 -17.75
C PRO A 111 10.51 16.00 -17.79
N ASN A 112 11.40 16.31 -16.84
CA ASN A 112 12.19 17.55 -16.84
C ASN A 112 13.66 17.21 -16.62
N GLY A 113 14.35 16.86 -17.71
CA GLY A 113 15.75 16.41 -17.70
C GLY A 113 15.98 15.03 -17.07
N LYS A 114 14.98 14.45 -16.39
CA LYS A 114 15.04 13.14 -15.75
C LYS A 114 13.76 12.34 -15.93
N VAL A 115 13.93 11.04 -16.18
CA VAL A 115 12.88 10.02 -16.27
C VAL A 115 13.04 9.05 -15.10
N LEU A 116 11.93 8.71 -14.46
CA LEU A 116 11.87 7.65 -13.45
C LEU A 116 11.77 6.29 -14.15
N GLY A 117 12.55 5.31 -13.71
CA GLY A 117 12.44 3.94 -14.22
C GLY A 117 11.01 3.42 -14.13
N LEU A 118 10.45 2.94 -15.25
CA LEU A 118 9.02 2.63 -15.37
C LEU A 118 8.51 1.65 -14.31
N SER A 119 9.33 0.67 -13.93
CA SER A 119 8.99 -0.30 -12.87
C SER A 119 8.82 0.35 -11.49
N LYS A 120 9.40 1.54 -11.25
CA LYS A 120 9.25 2.27 -9.99
C LYS A 120 7.91 2.96 -9.88
N VAL A 121 7.31 3.36 -10.99
CA VAL A 121 5.95 3.93 -11.00
C VAL A 121 4.96 2.96 -10.38
N ALA A 122 4.96 1.69 -10.83
CA ALA A 122 4.11 0.65 -10.28
C ALA A 122 4.39 0.36 -8.80
N ARG A 123 5.66 0.41 -8.37
CA ARG A 123 6.02 0.22 -6.96
C ARG A 123 5.58 1.37 -6.06
N ILE A 124 5.58 2.61 -6.56
CA ILE A 124 5.04 3.76 -5.83
C ILE A 124 3.53 3.59 -5.65
N VAL A 125 2.83 3.17 -6.70
CA VAL A 125 1.40 2.84 -6.61
C VAL A 125 1.16 1.76 -5.54
N ASP A 126 1.88 0.64 -5.56
CA ASP A 126 1.75 -0.41 -4.54
C ASP A 126 2.08 0.10 -3.12
N MET A 127 3.11 0.95 -2.97
CA MET A 127 3.49 1.53 -1.67
C MET A 127 2.33 2.32 -1.01
N TYR A 128 1.58 3.09 -1.80
CA TYR A 128 0.42 3.83 -1.28
C TYR A 128 -0.83 2.97 -1.20
N ALA A 129 -1.05 2.07 -2.17
CA ALA A 129 -2.20 1.17 -2.18
C ALA A 129 -2.17 0.17 -1.01
N ARG A 130 -1.00 -0.25 -0.54
CA ARG A 130 -0.83 -1.15 0.61
C ARG A 130 -0.98 -0.42 1.96
N ARG A 131 -2.09 0.30 2.12
CA ARG A 131 -2.50 1.09 3.28
C ARG A 131 -4.03 1.04 3.38
N LEU A 132 -4.56 1.54 4.49
CA LEU A 132 -5.97 1.94 4.55
C LEU A 132 -6.12 3.27 3.79
N GLN A 133 -7.11 3.35 2.90
CA GLN A 133 -7.32 4.44 1.94
C GLN A 133 -8.81 4.78 1.78
N ILE A 134 -9.09 5.93 1.17
CA ILE A 134 -10.43 6.41 0.78
C ILE A 134 -10.65 6.18 -0.71
#